data_AF-A0A965KV57-F1
#
_entry.id   AF-A0A965KV57-F1
#
_cell.length_a   1.000
_cell.length_b   1.000
_cell.length_c   1.000
_cell.angle_alpha   90.00
_cell.angle_beta   90.00
_cell.angle_gamma   90.00
#
_symmetry.space_group_name_H-M   'P 1'
#
loop_
_entity.id
_entity.type
_entity.pdbx_description
1 polymer ?
#
loop_
_entity_poly.entity_id
_entity_poly.type
_entity_poly.pdbx_seq_one_letter_code
_entity_poly.pdbx_strand_id
1 'polypeptide(L)'
;LLVREVDLEPLRALSTPIIHFWGEDAYWRWAPWRVISGNKKNIREFFISGETTSSLSTNCRKDQNPFGMMAAQKALLIALYAWVLGEPPPASRAPGPRDLILAKDVIWPDIGVRPMRPRDDRIVPRIDRDGNTQSGVRLPDHILPIATSMSFALDQQRAEGACPATLVMPFSADKAAREKSHDPRQSLVERYGSRAYFVATMRVVAEKLVKEKLLLRQDAESYVRAAKDAPF
;
A
#
# COMPACT_ATOMS: atom_id res chain seq x y z
N LEU A 1 -25.37 0.57 21.57
CA LEU A 1 -25.09 1.05 20.19
C LEU A 1 -26.31 0.77 19.34
N LEU A 2 -27.19 1.75 19.21
CA LEU A 2 -28.40 1.67 18.39
C LEU A 2 -28.08 2.35 17.06
N VAL A 3 -27.97 1.56 15.99
CA VAL A 3 -27.97 2.08 14.61
C VAL A 3 -29.43 2.21 14.21
N ARG A 4 -29.90 3.45 14.01
CA ARG A 4 -31.16 3.72 13.30
C ARG A 4 -30.81 4.31 11.94
N GLU A 5 -31.52 3.81 10.93
CA GLU A 5 -31.59 4.39 9.60
C GLU A 5 -32.20 5.80 9.74
N VAL A 6 -31.38 6.84 9.53
CA VAL A 6 -31.85 8.23 9.49
C VAL A 6 -32.02 8.58 8.03
N ASP A 7 -33.25 8.94 7.66
CA ASP A 7 -33.58 9.50 6.35
C ASP A 7 -32.56 10.57 5.95
N LEU A 8 -31.89 10.32 4.83
CA LEU A 8 -30.86 11.17 4.25
C LEU A 8 -31.50 12.41 3.62
N GLU A 9 -31.92 13.37 4.44
CA GLU A 9 -31.84 14.78 4.06
C GLU A 9 -30.39 15.05 3.57
N PRO A 10 -30.18 15.83 2.50
CA PRO A 10 -28.91 15.82 1.80
C PRO A 10 -27.84 16.37 2.75
N LEU A 11 -26.80 15.57 2.99
CA LEU A 11 -25.56 15.92 3.70
C LEU A 11 -24.78 17.09 3.05
N ARG A 12 -25.44 18.00 2.32
CA ARG A 12 -24.88 19.07 1.50
C ARG A 12 -24.49 20.33 2.27
N ALA A 13 -24.53 20.34 3.60
CA ALA A 13 -24.24 21.56 4.37
C ALA A 13 -23.30 21.39 5.59
N LEU A 14 -22.58 20.27 5.74
CA LEU A 14 -21.75 20.07 6.94
C LEU A 14 -20.25 20.14 6.67
N SER A 15 -19.58 20.87 7.57
CA SER A 15 -18.14 20.94 7.79
C SER A 15 -17.53 19.62 8.30
N THR A 16 -18.15 18.48 8.00
CA THR A 16 -17.81 17.17 8.56
C THR A 16 -16.42 16.73 8.10
N PRO A 17 -15.52 16.37 9.03
CA PRO A 17 -14.27 15.66 8.75
C PRO A 17 -14.47 14.39 7.92
N ILE A 18 -13.71 14.25 6.84
CA ILE A 18 -13.72 13.04 6.01
C ILE A 18 -12.29 12.57 5.76
N ILE A 19 -12.04 11.29 6.02
CA ILE A 19 -10.82 10.60 5.60
C ILE A 19 -11.19 9.61 4.50
N HIS A 20 -10.59 9.81 3.33
CA HIS A 20 -10.63 8.87 2.22
C HIS A 20 -9.31 8.12 2.12
N PHE A 21 -9.38 6.82 1.91
CA PHE A 21 -8.22 6.02 1.60
C PHE A 21 -8.49 5.05 0.45
N TRP A 22 -7.44 4.69 -0.28
CA TRP A 22 -7.50 3.72 -1.38
C TRP A 22 -6.15 3.02 -1.58
N GLY A 23 -6.16 1.94 -2.37
CA GLY A 23 -4.98 1.14 -2.70
C GLY A 23 -4.64 1.15 -4.19
N GLU A 24 -3.70 0.30 -4.59
CA GLU A 24 -3.22 0.13 -5.97
C GLU A 24 -4.34 -0.20 -6.96
N ASP A 25 -5.37 -0.91 -6.50
CA ASP A 25 -6.52 -1.30 -7.31
C ASP A 25 -7.27 -0.10 -7.91
N ALA A 26 -7.16 1.08 -7.30
CA ALA A 26 -7.68 2.33 -7.86
C ALA A 26 -7.05 2.71 -9.21
N TYR A 27 -5.77 2.40 -9.41
CA TYR A 27 -5.01 2.76 -10.61
C TYR A 27 -4.96 1.63 -11.64
N TRP A 28 -5.07 0.37 -11.20
CA TRP A 28 -4.90 -0.80 -12.07
C TRP A 28 -6.22 -1.41 -12.59
N ARG A 29 -7.39 -0.94 -12.15
CA ARG A 29 -8.71 -1.41 -12.64
C ARG A 29 -9.17 -0.73 -13.94
N TRP A 30 -10.10 -1.35 -14.67
CA TRP A 30 -10.61 -0.83 -15.96
C TRP A 30 -11.41 0.48 -15.84
N ALA A 31 -12.14 0.68 -14.75
CA ALA A 31 -12.94 1.90 -14.55
C ALA A 31 -12.08 3.01 -13.89
N PRO A 32 -12.10 4.25 -14.41
CA PRO A 32 -11.31 5.34 -13.85
C PRO A 32 -11.63 5.54 -12.35
N TRP A 33 -10.60 5.84 -11.57
CA TRP A 33 -10.79 6.25 -10.19
C TRP A 33 -11.53 7.59 -10.15
N ARG A 34 -12.47 7.73 -9.21
CA ARG A 34 -13.30 8.93 -9.10
C ARG A 34 -12.51 10.01 -8.36
N VAL A 35 -12.38 11.19 -8.96
CA VAL A 35 -11.89 12.38 -8.28
C VAL A 35 -12.85 12.72 -7.15
N ILE A 36 -12.34 12.82 -5.93
CA ILE A 36 -13.13 13.19 -4.76
C ILE A 36 -13.31 14.71 -4.79
N SER A 37 -14.56 15.15 -4.99
CA SER A 37 -14.96 16.55 -4.94
C SER A 37 -15.49 16.90 -3.54
N GLY A 38 -15.15 18.10 -3.08
CA GLY A 38 -15.59 18.60 -1.77
C GLY A 38 -14.64 19.66 -1.20
N ASN A 39 -14.99 20.24 -0.06
CA ASN A 39 -14.15 21.24 0.59
C ASN A 39 -12.86 20.59 1.11
N LYS A 40 -11.74 20.86 0.45
CA LYS A 40 -10.40 20.31 0.80
C LYS A 40 -9.96 20.65 2.24
N LYS A 41 -10.57 21.64 2.91
CA LYS A 41 -10.33 21.90 4.33
C LYS A 41 -10.77 20.73 5.22
N ASN A 42 -11.87 20.06 4.85
CA ASN A 42 -12.52 19.00 5.65
C ASN A 42 -12.25 17.60 5.09
N ILE A 43 -11.38 17.48 4.10
CA ILE A 43 -11.04 16.20 3.47
C ILE A 43 -9.55 15.91 3.68
N ARG A 44 -9.23 14.66 4.01
CA ARG A 44 -7.88 14.10 3.91
C ARG A 44 -7.90 12.83 3.07
N GLU A 45 -6.87 12.67 2.27
CA GLU A 45 -6.77 11.65 1.22
C GLU A 45 -5.49 10.84 1.41
N PHE A 46 -5.60 9.52 1.48
CA PHE A 46 -4.49 8.62 1.75
C PHE A 46 -4.47 7.45 0.76
N PHE A 47 -3.45 7.42 -0.07
CA PHE A 47 -3.16 6.22 -0.87
C PHE A 47 -2.24 5.32 -0.05
N ILE A 48 -2.61 4.04 0.12
CA ILE A 48 -1.79 3.05 0.83
C ILE A 48 -1.04 2.22 -0.22
N SER A 49 0.29 2.35 -0.24
CA SER A 49 1.15 1.78 -1.27
C SER A 49 1.16 0.25 -1.21
N GLY A 50 1.12 -0.41 -2.36
CA GLY A 50 1.27 -1.88 -2.45
C GLY A 50 0.07 -2.69 -1.94
N GLU A 51 -1.03 -2.04 -1.55
CA GLU A 51 -2.20 -2.68 -0.93
C GLU A 51 -3.45 -2.55 -1.82
N THR A 52 -4.44 -3.44 -1.65
CA THR A 52 -5.77 -3.33 -2.28
C THR A 52 -6.85 -2.93 -1.27
N THR A 53 -7.85 -2.16 -1.73
CA THR A 53 -9.07 -1.94 -0.94
C THR A 53 -10.12 -3.03 -1.09
N SER A 54 -10.07 -3.82 -2.16
CA SER A 54 -11.04 -4.88 -2.41
C SER A 54 -10.76 -6.09 -1.54
N SER A 55 -11.79 -6.58 -0.83
CA SER A 55 -11.79 -7.94 -0.28
C SER A 55 -11.79 -8.90 -1.47
N LEU A 56 -10.70 -9.65 -1.63
CA LEU A 56 -10.62 -10.70 -2.63
C LEU A 56 -11.79 -11.68 -2.45
N SER A 57 -12.37 -12.12 -3.56
CA SER A 57 -13.28 -13.27 -3.54
C SER A 57 -12.56 -14.48 -2.94
N THR A 58 -13.32 -15.37 -2.31
CA THR A 58 -12.84 -16.52 -1.51
C THR A 58 -11.84 -17.42 -2.24
N ASN A 59 -11.78 -17.34 -3.58
CA ASN A 59 -10.94 -18.16 -4.45
C ASN A 59 -9.54 -17.55 -4.73
N CYS A 60 -9.23 -16.35 -4.22
CA CYS A 60 -8.03 -15.58 -4.61
C CYS A 60 -7.01 -15.42 -3.46
N ARG A 61 -7.03 -16.34 -2.48
CA ARG A 61 -6.16 -16.34 -1.31
C ARG A 61 -4.74 -16.84 -1.66
N LYS A 62 -3.84 -15.93 -2.01
CA LYS A 62 -2.38 -16.13 -1.89
C LYS A 62 -1.84 -15.33 -0.71
N ASP A 63 -0.71 -15.76 -0.16
CA ASP A 63 -0.05 -15.25 1.05
C ASP A 63 -0.26 -13.74 1.23
N GLN A 64 -1.16 -13.39 2.15
CA GLN A 64 -1.49 -11.99 2.41
C GLN A 64 -0.37 -11.37 3.25
N ASN A 65 -0.04 -10.12 2.96
CA ASN A 65 0.68 -9.28 3.89
C ASN A 65 -0.08 -9.29 5.24
N PRO A 66 0.51 -9.83 6.33
CA PRO A 66 -0.21 -9.97 7.60
C PRO A 66 -0.55 -8.62 8.24
N PHE A 67 0.09 -7.54 7.80
CA PHE A 67 -0.19 -6.19 8.27
C PHE A 67 -1.19 -5.46 7.38
N GLY A 68 -1.00 -5.58 6.06
CA GLY A 68 -1.91 -5.09 5.02
C GLY A 68 -2.36 -3.65 5.18
N MET A 69 -3.40 -3.27 4.44
CA MET A 69 -4.05 -1.95 4.61
C MET A 69 -4.63 -1.72 6.02
N MET A 70 -4.89 -2.79 6.79
CA MET A 70 -5.57 -2.73 8.09
C MET A 70 -4.81 -1.90 9.13
N ALA A 71 -3.47 -1.95 9.13
CA ALA A 71 -2.66 -1.17 10.06
C ALA A 71 -2.87 0.35 9.88
N ALA A 72 -2.85 0.82 8.62
CA ALA A 72 -3.13 2.21 8.29
C ALA A 72 -4.60 2.59 8.59
N GLN A 73 -5.55 1.72 8.25
CA GLN A 73 -6.98 1.97 8.47
C GLN A 73 -7.32 2.19 9.94
N LYS A 74 -6.78 1.36 10.84
CA LYS A 74 -6.98 1.52 12.29
C LYS A 74 -6.47 2.88 12.77
N ALA A 75 -5.26 3.28 12.35
CA ALA A 75 -4.69 4.57 12.71
C ALA A 75 -5.53 5.74 12.16
N LEU A 76 -5.95 5.66 10.90
CA LEU A 76 -6.77 6.68 10.24
C LEU A 76 -8.17 6.78 10.85
N LEU A 77 -8.78 5.69 11.31
CA LEU A 77 -10.06 5.72 12.03
C LEU A 77 -9.94 6.46 13.37
N ILE A 78 -8.87 6.21 14.12
CA ILE A 78 -8.58 6.95 15.36
C ILE A 78 -8.32 8.44 15.06
N ALA A 79 -7.59 8.74 13.98
CA ALA A 79 -7.34 10.10 13.55
C ALA A 79 -8.62 10.84 13.14
N LEU A 80 -9.56 10.16 12.45
CA LEU A 80 -10.86 10.71 12.10
C LEU A 80 -11.66 11.06 13.36
N TYR A 81 -11.70 10.16 14.34
CA TYR A 81 -12.39 10.40 15.61
C TYR A 81 -11.79 11.60 16.35
N ALA A 82 -10.47 11.67 16.47
CA ALA A 82 -9.78 12.82 17.06
C ALA A 82 -10.09 14.13 16.30
N TRP A 83 -10.21 14.06 14.98
CA TRP A 83 -10.56 15.22 14.15
C TRP A 83 -11.98 15.72 14.37
N VAL A 84 -12.94 14.82 14.56
CA VAL A 84 -14.30 15.18 15.00
C VAL A 84 -14.27 15.90 16.36
N LEU A 85 -13.32 15.57 17.23
CA LEU A 85 -13.11 16.22 18.54
C LEU A 85 -12.26 17.50 18.48
N GLY A 86 -11.86 17.95 17.28
CA GLY A 86 -11.13 19.21 17.08
C GLY A 86 -9.61 19.09 16.98
N GLU A 87 -9.03 17.89 17.05
CA GLU A 87 -7.60 17.71 16.76
C GLU A 87 -7.32 17.72 15.26
N PRO A 88 -6.22 18.34 14.78
CA PRO A 88 -5.90 18.28 13.36
C PRO A 88 -5.55 16.84 12.93
N PRO A 89 -6.08 16.36 11.79
CA PRO A 89 -5.75 15.05 11.23
C PRO A 89 -4.33 15.08 10.61
N PRO A 90 -3.73 13.92 10.31
CA PRO A 90 -2.55 13.85 9.46
C PRO A 90 -2.78 14.57 8.12
N ALA A 91 -1.70 15.11 7.56
CA ALA A 91 -1.73 15.64 6.21
C ALA A 91 -1.99 14.52 5.19
N SER A 92 -2.72 14.83 4.12
CA SER A 92 -2.97 13.90 3.02
C SER A 92 -1.68 13.33 2.45
N ARG A 93 -1.72 12.06 2.04
CA ARG A 93 -0.67 11.36 1.29
C ARG A 93 -1.27 10.71 0.04
N ALA A 94 -1.95 11.51 -0.76
CA ALA A 94 -2.39 11.11 -2.09
C ALA A 94 -1.26 11.35 -3.10
N PRO A 95 -1.09 10.52 -4.14
CA PRO A 95 -0.10 10.73 -5.19
C PRO A 95 -0.38 12.03 -5.94
N GLY A 96 0.63 12.87 -6.07
CA GLY A 96 0.61 14.05 -6.92
C GLY A 96 1.07 13.76 -8.35
N PRO A 97 1.08 14.76 -9.25
CA PRO A 97 1.49 14.57 -10.65
C PRO A 97 2.91 14.01 -10.81
N ARG A 98 3.82 14.30 -9.87
CA ARG A 98 5.20 13.77 -9.90
C ARG A 98 5.29 12.29 -9.51
N ASP A 99 4.32 11.82 -8.75
CA ASP A 99 4.24 10.45 -8.25
C ASP A 99 3.61 9.48 -9.26
N LEU A 100 3.04 10.02 -10.34
CA LEU A 100 2.31 9.27 -11.35
C LEU A 100 3.10 9.25 -12.67
N ILE A 101 2.87 8.21 -13.46
CA ILE A 101 3.44 7.98 -14.79
C ILE A 101 2.42 7.25 -15.66
N LEU A 102 2.48 7.41 -16.99
CA LEU A 102 1.68 6.58 -17.89
C LEU A 102 2.07 5.11 -17.70
N ALA A 103 1.08 4.23 -17.61
CA ALA A 103 1.31 2.81 -17.33
C ALA A 103 2.22 2.14 -18.37
N LYS A 104 2.16 2.58 -19.63
CA LYS A 104 3.02 2.11 -20.72
C LYS A 104 4.50 2.49 -20.57
N ASP A 105 4.80 3.52 -19.77
CA ASP A 105 6.15 4.04 -19.55
C ASP A 105 6.78 3.50 -18.25
N VAL A 106 6.07 2.63 -17.51
CA VAL A 106 6.61 1.97 -16.32
C VAL A 106 7.66 0.94 -16.73
N ILE A 107 8.85 1.05 -16.15
CA ILE A 107 9.95 0.09 -16.34
C ILE A 107 9.83 -1.00 -15.27
N TRP A 108 9.51 -2.22 -15.71
CA TRP A 108 9.33 -3.38 -14.84
C TRP A 108 10.65 -4.11 -14.59
N PRO A 109 10.93 -4.58 -13.35
CA PRO A 109 12.04 -5.49 -13.10
C PRO A 109 11.80 -6.83 -13.80
N ASP A 110 12.88 -7.47 -14.25
CA ASP A 110 12.79 -8.75 -14.95
C ASP A 110 12.74 -9.94 -13.97
N ILE A 111 11.62 -10.06 -13.27
CA ILE A 111 11.40 -11.06 -12.20
C ILE A 111 10.39 -12.15 -12.61
N GLY A 112 10.17 -12.33 -13.91
CA GLY A 112 9.31 -13.38 -14.47
C GLY A 112 7.79 -13.11 -14.38
N VAL A 113 7.35 -12.02 -13.75
CA VAL A 113 5.94 -11.62 -13.66
C VAL A 113 5.79 -10.14 -14.00
N ARG A 114 4.77 -9.81 -14.81
CA ARG A 114 4.43 -8.42 -15.19
C ARG A 114 2.92 -8.21 -15.12
N PRO A 115 2.44 -6.99 -14.81
CA PRO A 115 1.01 -6.69 -14.91
C PRO A 115 0.53 -6.79 -16.34
N MET A 116 -0.77 -7.08 -16.48
CA MET A 116 -1.45 -6.92 -17.74
C MET A 116 -1.27 -5.49 -18.24
N ARG A 117 -0.72 -5.34 -19.45
CA ARG A 117 -0.53 -4.02 -20.05
C ARG A 117 -1.89 -3.36 -20.25
N PRO A 118 -2.14 -2.17 -19.68
CA PRO A 118 -3.37 -1.44 -19.94
C PRO A 118 -3.53 -1.12 -21.43
N ARG A 119 -4.77 -1.17 -21.94
CA ARG A 119 -5.09 -0.83 -23.34
C ARG A 119 -5.32 0.67 -23.56
N ASP A 120 -5.38 1.43 -22.47
CA ASP A 120 -5.63 2.85 -22.41
C ASP A 120 -4.39 3.60 -21.91
N ASP A 121 -4.37 4.92 -22.09
CA ASP A 121 -3.32 5.81 -21.58
C ASP A 121 -3.53 6.16 -20.11
N ARG A 122 -3.81 5.15 -19.27
CA ARG A 122 -3.99 5.38 -17.82
C ARG A 122 -2.67 5.75 -17.14
N ILE A 123 -2.79 6.53 -16.08
CA ILE A 123 -1.68 6.87 -15.19
C ILE A 123 -1.71 6.00 -13.94
N VAL A 124 -0.54 5.60 -13.48
CA VAL A 124 -0.32 4.72 -12.32
C VAL A 124 0.79 5.28 -11.44
N PRO A 125 0.87 4.87 -10.16
CA PRO A 125 1.98 5.21 -9.30
C PRO A 125 3.33 4.78 -9.87
N ARG A 126 4.35 5.61 -9.67
CA ARG A 126 5.74 5.24 -9.95
C ARG A 126 6.18 4.11 -9.02
N ILE A 127 6.95 3.20 -9.57
CA ILE A 127 7.59 2.10 -8.84
C ILE A 127 9.11 2.32 -8.78
N ASP A 128 9.75 1.72 -7.78
CA ASP A 128 11.20 1.64 -7.68
C ASP A 128 11.77 0.55 -8.62
N ARG A 129 13.11 0.38 -8.59
CA ARG A 129 13.81 -0.63 -9.39
C ARG A 129 13.40 -2.08 -9.08
N ASP A 130 12.83 -2.31 -7.91
CA ASP A 130 12.37 -3.62 -7.46
C ASP A 130 10.88 -3.81 -7.76
N GLY A 131 10.22 -2.79 -8.32
CA GLY A 131 8.81 -2.83 -8.66
C GLY A 131 7.87 -2.45 -7.51
N ASN A 132 8.35 -1.84 -6.42
CA ASN A 132 7.50 -1.40 -5.33
C ASN A 132 7.10 0.07 -5.48
N THR A 133 5.82 0.38 -5.24
CA THR A 133 5.27 1.74 -5.37
C THR A 133 5.95 2.77 -4.45
N GLN A 134 6.26 3.95 -4.95
CA GLN A 134 7.03 4.95 -4.18
C GLN A 134 6.18 6.04 -3.50
N SER A 135 4.90 6.13 -3.83
CA SER A 135 4.02 7.23 -3.42
C SER A 135 3.02 6.83 -2.35
N GLY A 136 2.50 7.83 -1.62
CA GLY A 136 1.49 7.65 -0.59
C GLY A 136 2.01 7.24 0.79
N VAL A 137 1.15 6.57 1.56
CA VAL A 137 1.47 5.96 2.86
C VAL A 137 2.14 4.62 2.58
N ARG A 138 3.47 4.60 2.66
CA ARG A 138 4.25 3.37 2.69
C ARG A 138 4.31 2.85 4.12
N LEU A 139 3.72 1.69 4.37
CA LEU A 139 3.84 1.00 5.66
C LEU A 139 5.27 0.45 5.87
N PRO A 140 5.68 0.08 7.10
CA PRO A 140 7.07 -0.27 7.38
C PRO A 140 7.65 -1.38 6.50
N ASP A 141 6.86 -2.40 6.17
CA ASP A 141 7.20 -3.47 5.25
C ASP A 141 7.31 -3.03 3.78
N HIS A 142 6.60 -1.97 3.40
CA HIS A 142 6.74 -1.35 2.08
C HIS A 142 7.90 -0.35 2.00
N ILE A 143 8.29 0.24 3.14
CA ILE A 143 9.49 1.09 3.25
C ILE A 143 10.76 0.23 3.28
N LEU A 144 10.71 -0.93 3.94
CA LEU A 144 11.80 -1.91 4.04
C LEU A 144 11.35 -3.24 3.41
N PRO A 145 11.18 -3.29 2.09
CA PRO A 145 10.67 -4.47 1.40
C PRO A 145 11.60 -5.67 1.57
N ILE A 146 11.00 -6.82 1.83
CA ILE A 146 11.65 -8.14 1.72
C ILE A 146 11.14 -8.93 0.49
N ALA A 147 10.25 -8.30 -0.27
CA ALA A 147 9.61 -8.81 -1.46
C ALA A 147 9.23 -7.64 -2.37
N THR A 148 8.99 -7.93 -3.64
CA THR A 148 8.17 -7.05 -4.47
C THR A 148 6.71 -7.35 -4.14
N SER A 149 6.01 -6.36 -3.60
CA SER A 149 4.60 -6.44 -3.21
C SER A 149 3.81 -5.47 -4.04
N MET A 150 2.94 -6.01 -4.89
CA MET A 150 2.11 -5.22 -5.78
C MET A 150 0.76 -5.86 -6.01
N SER A 151 -0.24 -5.03 -6.26
CA SER A 151 -1.59 -5.52 -6.53
C SER A 151 -2.12 -5.01 -7.86
N PHE A 152 -2.33 -5.94 -8.79
CA PHE A 152 -2.83 -5.67 -10.14
C PHE A 152 -3.51 -6.92 -10.72
N ALA A 153 -4.22 -6.74 -11.84
CA ALA A 153 -4.76 -7.88 -12.59
C ALA A 153 -3.64 -8.59 -13.37
N LEU A 154 -3.50 -9.91 -13.20
CA LEU A 154 -2.53 -10.74 -13.91
C LEU A 154 -3.06 -11.20 -15.27
N ASP A 155 -2.19 -11.22 -16.29
CA ASP A 155 -2.52 -11.69 -17.65
C ASP A 155 -3.05 -13.15 -17.68
N GLN A 156 -2.56 -14.01 -16.77
CA GLN A 156 -2.93 -15.42 -16.68
C GLN A 156 -4.34 -15.68 -16.14
N GLN A 157 -5.03 -14.66 -15.59
CA GLN A 157 -6.36 -14.81 -14.98
C GLN A 157 -7.51 -14.32 -15.88
N ARG A 158 -7.25 -14.13 -17.18
CA ARG A 158 -8.23 -13.57 -18.11
C ARG A 158 -9.43 -14.48 -18.40
N ALA A 159 -9.30 -15.80 -18.22
CA ALA A 159 -10.36 -16.76 -18.53
C ALA A 159 -11.35 -17.02 -17.39
N GLU A 160 -11.03 -16.68 -16.14
CA GLU A 160 -11.80 -17.09 -14.95
C GLU A 160 -12.45 -15.93 -14.17
N GLY A 161 -12.45 -14.73 -14.75
CA GLY A 161 -12.80 -13.50 -14.05
C GLY A 161 -11.58 -12.96 -13.31
N ALA A 162 -10.98 -11.89 -13.84
CA ALA A 162 -9.73 -11.36 -13.32
C ALA A 162 -9.86 -10.95 -11.85
N CYS A 163 -9.23 -11.72 -10.95
CA CYS A 163 -8.96 -11.26 -9.60
C CYS A 163 -7.81 -10.25 -9.63
N PRO A 164 -7.87 -9.14 -8.88
CA PRO A 164 -6.64 -8.45 -8.53
C PRO A 164 -5.82 -9.41 -7.67
N ALA A 165 -4.70 -9.90 -8.17
CA ALA A 165 -3.80 -10.70 -7.35
C ALA A 165 -2.82 -9.76 -6.67
N THR A 166 -2.66 -9.88 -5.35
CA THR A 166 -1.46 -9.34 -4.71
C THR A 166 -0.32 -10.30 -5.05
N LEU A 167 0.56 -9.83 -5.94
CA LEU A 167 1.82 -10.47 -6.22
C LEU A 167 2.78 -10.13 -5.09
N VAL A 168 3.24 -11.18 -4.38
CA VAL A 168 4.33 -11.09 -3.42
C VAL A 168 5.46 -11.98 -3.96
N MET A 169 6.53 -11.35 -4.45
CA MET A 169 7.71 -12.05 -4.97
C MET A 169 8.88 -11.80 -4.01
N PRO A 170 9.21 -12.75 -3.13
CA PRO A 170 10.29 -12.59 -2.15
C PRO A 170 11.62 -12.22 -2.81
N PHE A 171 12.42 -11.43 -2.12
CA PHE A 171 13.83 -11.23 -2.48
C PHE A 171 14.62 -12.46 -2.07
N SER A 172 15.68 -12.77 -2.82
CA SER A 172 16.64 -13.80 -2.41
C SER A 172 17.27 -13.44 -1.06
N ALA A 173 17.50 -14.44 -0.20
CA ALA A 173 18.13 -14.21 1.10
C ALA A 173 19.55 -13.63 0.96
N ASP A 174 20.36 -14.24 0.07
CA ASP A 174 21.75 -13.87 -0.17
C ASP A 174 22.11 -13.82 -1.68
N LYS A 175 23.36 -13.44 -1.95
CA LYS A 175 23.92 -13.31 -3.30
C LYS A 175 23.91 -14.64 -4.07
N ALA A 176 24.22 -15.75 -3.40
CA ALA A 176 24.29 -17.06 -4.06
C ALA A 176 22.90 -17.53 -4.52
N ALA A 177 21.88 -17.35 -3.67
CA ALA A 177 20.48 -17.61 -4.02
C ALA A 177 20.02 -16.70 -5.17
N ARG A 178 20.36 -15.41 -5.12
CA ARG A 178 20.04 -14.45 -6.19
C ARG A 178 20.63 -14.84 -7.54
N GLU A 179 21.92 -15.16 -7.56
CA GLU A 179 22.62 -15.54 -8.79
C GLU A 179 22.06 -16.85 -9.37
N LYS A 180 21.73 -17.82 -8.51
CA LYS A 180 21.11 -19.08 -8.91
C LYS A 180 19.72 -18.88 -9.54
N SER A 181 18.93 -17.94 -9.03
CA SER A 181 17.59 -17.63 -9.56
C SER A 181 17.61 -16.57 -10.67
N HIS A 182 18.79 -16.04 -11.02
CA HIS A 182 18.94 -14.91 -11.93
C HIS A 182 18.05 -13.71 -11.58
N ASP A 183 17.85 -13.46 -10.29
CA ASP A 183 17.02 -12.33 -9.84
C ASP A 183 17.80 -11.01 -9.99
N PRO A 184 17.30 -10.02 -10.74
CA PRO A 184 18.01 -8.75 -10.92
C PRO A 184 18.01 -7.87 -9.67
N ARG A 185 17.15 -8.15 -8.68
CA ARG A 185 17.01 -7.36 -7.45
C ARG A 185 18.10 -7.73 -6.45
N GLN A 186 18.50 -6.78 -5.60
CA GLN A 186 19.44 -7.09 -4.51
C GLN A 186 18.82 -8.08 -3.53
N SER A 187 19.62 -9.06 -3.09
CA SER A 187 19.26 -9.95 -1.99
C SER A 187 19.11 -9.19 -0.67
N LEU A 188 18.52 -9.83 0.35
CA LEU A 188 18.32 -9.23 1.67
C LEU A 188 19.65 -8.85 2.34
N VAL A 189 20.65 -9.72 2.27
CA VAL A 189 22.00 -9.45 2.80
C VAL A 189 22.66 -8.31 2.04
N GLU A 190 22.56 -8.26 0.71
CA GLU A 190 23.14 -7.15 -0.07
C GLU A 190 22.43 -5.80 0.19
N ARG A 191 21.13 -5.83 0.49
CA ARG A 191 20.31 -4.64 0.71
C ARG A 191 20.49 -4.05 2.12
N TYR A 192 20.50 -4.90 3.14
CA TYR A 192 20.46 -4.45 4.54
C TYR A 192 21.71 -4.83 5.34
N GLY A 193 22.60 -5.65 4.79
CA GLY A 193 23.84 -6.10 5.44
C GLY A 193 23.64 -7.14 6.54
N SER A 194 22.72 -6.89 7.48
CA SER A 194 22.40 -7.81 8.57
C SER A 194 20.96 -7.71 9.04
N ARG A 195 20.46 -8.79 9.62
CA ARG A 195 19.17 -8.83 10.32
C ARG A 195 19.09 -7.79 11.45
N ALA A 196 20.18 -7.60 12.20
CA ALA A 196 20.22 -6.62 13.29
C ALA A 196 20.00 -5.18 12.78
N TYR A 197 20.66 -4.80 11.68
CA TYR A 197 20.46 -3.51 11.03
C TYR A 197 19.03 -3.36 10.49
N PHE A 198 18.49 -4.41 9.86
CA PHE A 198 17.11 -4.41 9.35
C PHE A 198 16.09 -4.18 10.47
N VAL A 199 16.17 -4.92 11.58
CA VAL A 199 15.25 -4.77 12.73
C VAL A 199 15.38 -3.39 13.38
N ALA A 200 16.61 -2.88 13.53
CA ALA A 200 16.82 -1.53 14.06
C ALA A 200 16.19 -0.46 13.16
N THR A 201 16.38 -0.58 11.84
CA THR A 201 15.79 0.35 10.86
C THR A 201 14.27 0.23 10.83
N MET A 202 13.71 -0.99 10.92
CA MET A 202 12.26 -1.22 11.00
C MET A 202 11.64 -0.48 12.19
N ARG A 203 12.30 -0.50 13.34
CA ARG A 203 11.86 0.26 14.52
C ARG A 203 11.80 1.76 14.24
N VAL A 204 12.86 2.33 13.66
CA VAL A 204 12.91 3.76 13.33
C VAL A 204 11.78 4.16 12.37
N VAL A 205 11.55 3.36 11.33
CA VAL A 205 10.52 3.61 10.34
C VAL A 205 9.12 3.50 10.95
N ALA A 206 8.85 2.45 11.73
CA ALA A 206 7.57 2.26 12.39
C ALA A 206 7.29 3.39 13.41
N GLU A 207 8.28 3.81 14.20
CA GLU A 207 8.17 4.92 15.14
C GLU A 207 7.88 6.26 14.44
N LYS A 208 8.45 6.49 13.25
CA LYS A 208 8.13 7.66 12.45
C LYS A 208 6.65 7.69 12.07
N LEU A 209 6.09 6.58 11.58
CA LEU A 209 4.67 6.50 11.22
C LEU A 209 3.75 6.66 12.43
N VAL A 210 4.16 6.19 13.62
CA VAL A 210 3.43 6.45 14.86
C VAL A 210 3.38 7.93 15.19
N LYS A 211 4.51 8.64 15.09
CA LYS A 211 4.57 10.10 15.31
C LYS A 211 3.70 10.87 14.31
N GLU A 212 3.60 10.35 13.09
CA GLU A 212 2.78 10.92 12.02
C GLU A 212 1.28 10.54 12.14
N LYS A 213 0.88 9.78 13.18
CA LYS A 213 -0.47 9.24 13.40
C LYS A 213 -0.98 8.41 12.20
N LEU A 214 -0.07 7.72 11.50
CA LEU A 214 -0.36 6.83 10.37
C LEU A 214 -0.16 5.34 10.70
N LEU A 215 0.28 5.05 11.91
CA LEU A 215 0.43 3.71 12.44
C LEU A 215 0.17 3.74 13.95
N LEU A 216 -0.51 2.74 14.50
CA LEU A 216 -0.68 2.62 15.94
C LEU A 216 0.60 2.04 16.57
N ARG A 217 0.86 2.37 17.84
CA ARG A 217 2.02 1.83 18.58
C ARG A 217 2.05 0.29 18.57
N GLN A 218 0.90 -0.35 18.78
CA GLN A 218 0.77 -1.81 18.78
C GLN A 218 1.09 -2.43 17.41
N ASP A 219 0.71 -1.76 16.33
CA ASP A 219 1.03 -2.21 14.97
C ASP A 219 2.52 -2.04 14.69
N ALA A 220 3.12 -0.92 15.11
CA ALA A 220 4.57 -0.69 15.01
C ALA A 220 5.38 -1.78 15.73
N GLU A 221 4.97 -2.19 16.93
CA GLU A 221 5.61 -3.28 17.66
C GLU A 221 5.46 -4.63 16.94
N SER A 222 4.31 -4.84 16.30
CA SER A 222 4.04 -6.07 15.53
C SER A 222 4.92 -6.13 14.28
N TYR A 223 5.14 -5.02 13.58
CA TYR A 223 6.13 -4.91 12.50
C TYR A 223 7.54 -5.25 12.95
N VAL A 224 7.99 -4.67 14.07
CA VAL A 224 9.32 -4.94 14.63
C VAL A 224 9.46 -6.40 15.07
N ARG A 225 8.38 -7.02 15.57
CA ARG A 225 8.35 -8.45 15.91
C ARG A 225 8.54 -9.30 14.65
N ALA A 226 7.72 -9.10 13.62
CA ALA A 226 7.82 -9.84 12.37
C ALA A 226 9.17 -9.64 11.66
N ALA A 227 9.78 -8.46 11.78
CA ALA A 227 11.11 -8.20 11.21
C ALA A 227 12.21 -9.09 11.79
N LYS A 228 12.05 -9.61 13.02
CA LYS A 228 12.99 -10.56 13.61
C LYS A 228 12.95 -11.92 12.93
N ASP A 229 11.85 -12.25 12.27
CA ASP A 229 11.60 -13.53 11.60
C ASP A 229 11.80 -13.43 10.07
N ALA A 230 12.24 -12.27 9.55
CA ALA A 230 12.49 -12.07 8.12
C ALA A 230 13.47 -13.13 7.55
N PRO A 231 13.43 -13.52 6.28
CA PRO A 231 14.24 -14.64 5.77
C PRO A 231 15.68 -14.23 5.37
N PHE A 232 16.42 -13.57 6.27
CA PHE A 232 17.88 -13.34 6.15
C PHE A 232 18.67 -14.62 6.37
#